data_AF-A0A8T7DGT9-F1
#
_entry.id   AF-A0A8T7DGT9-F1
#
_cell.length_a   1.000
_cell.length_b   1.000
_cell.length_c   1.000
_cell.angle_alpha   90.00
_cell.angle_beta   90.00
_cell.angle_gamma   90.00
#
_symmetry.space_group_name_H-M   'P 1'
#
loop_
_entity.id
_entity.type
_entity.pdbx_description
1 polymer ?
#
loop_
_entity_poly.entity_id
_entity_poly.type
_entity_poly.pdbx_seq_one_letter_code
_entity_poly.pdbx_strand_id
1 'polypeptide(L)'
;MKNNFRPSMLAFFLLSAPAYSQQEVTAEVMKMMTDAQNCMMQLDLQELSAMEEKSKMLESEILSLCASGNEAEAKAVALKFSDEVMNSKTMQGM
;
A
#
# COMPACT_ATOMS: atom_id res chain seq x y z
N MET A 1 -35.47 -45.52 41.35
CA MET A 1 -35.71 -46.02 39.97
C MET A 1 -34.74 -45.31 39.04
N LYS A 2 -34.02 -46.09 38.23
CA LYS A 2 -32.97 -45.64 37.30
C LYS A 2 -33.62 -44.94 36.11
N ASN A 3 -33.33 -43.66 35.89
CA ASN A 3 -33.55 -43.02 34.60
C ASN A 3 -32.20 -42.65 33.98
N ASN A 4 -31.91 -43.33 32.87
CA ASN A 4 -30.70 -43.24 32.08
C ASN A 4 -30.76 -41.99 31.19
N PHE A 5 -29.97 -40.96 31.50
CA PHE A 5 -29.81 -39.78 30.64
C PHE A 5 -28.72 -40.09 29.60
N ARG A 6 -29.15 -40.36 28.35
CA ARG A 6 -28.28 -40.68 27.20
C ARG A 6 -27.35 -39.49 26.89
N PRO A 7 -26.01 -39.64 26.94
CA PRO A 7 -25.09 -38.61 26.49
C PRO A 7 -24.82 -38.86 25.01
N SER A 8 -25.74 -38.48 24.12
CA SER A 8 -25.54 -38.69 22.68
C SER A 8 -26.38 -37.70 21.90
N MET A 9 -25.84 -36.49 21.69
CA MET A 9 -26.14 -35.56 20.58
C MET A 9 -25.64 -34.10 20.82
N LEU A 10 -24.66 -33.86 21.70
CA LEU A 10 -24.08 -32.51 21.88
C LEU A 10 -22.55 -32.50 21.74
N ALA A 11 -22.02 -33.30 20.81
CA ALA A 11 -20.57 -33.39 20.56
C ALA A 11 -20.22 -33.41 19.06
N PHE A 12 -21.01 -32.73 18.21
CA PHE A 12 -20.78 -32.74 16.75
C PHE A 12 -20.63 -31.35 16.11
N PHE A 13 -20.50 -30.28 16.90
CA PHE A 13 -20.45 -28.91 16.38
C PHE A 13 -19.19 -28.11 16.78
N LEU A 14 -18.06 -28.79 17.02
CA LEU A 14 -16.76 -28.14 17.28
C LEU A 14 -15.63 -28.53 16.32
N LEU A 15 -15.91 -29.26 15.23
CA LEU A 15 -14.87 -29.82 14.35
C LEU A 15 -14.75 -29.19 12.95
N SER A 16 -15.45 -28.09 12.68
CA SER A 16 -15.25 -27.32 11.44
C SER A 16 -14.66 -25.95 11.75
N ALA A 17 -13.52 -25.91 12.44
CA ALA A 17 -12.59 -24.81 12.17
C ALA A 17 -12.10 -25.04 10.74
N PRO A 18 -12.32 -24.12 9.78
CA PRO A 18 -11.60 -24.21 8.52
C PRO A 18 -10.13 -24.24 8.90
N ALA A 19 -9.45 -25.31 8.54
CA ALA A 19 -8.00 -25.31 8.55
C ALA A 19 -7.60 -24.11 7.69
N TYR A 20 -7.17 -23.03 8.32
CA TYR A 20 -6.46 -21.96 7.62
C TYR A 20 -5.31 -22.67 6.92
N SER A 21 -5.38 -22.73 5.60
CA SER A 21 -4.33 -23.27 4.76
C SER A 21 -3.01 -22.68 5.25
N GLN A 22 -2.10 -23.52 5.72
CA GLN A 22 -0.71 -23.12 5.89
C GLN A 22 -0.24 -22.71 4.50
N GLN A 23 -0.20 -21.40 4.26
CA GLN A 23 0.53 -20.85 3.13
C GLN A 23 1.99 -21.12 3.45
N GLU A 24 2.55 -22.16 2.84
CA GLU A 24 3.96 -22.48 2.95
C GLU A 24 4.74 -21.25 2.48
N VAL A 25 5.29 -20.49 3.42
CA VAL A 25 6.14 -19.35 3.14
C VAL A 25 7.42 -19.91 2.56
N THR A 26 7.52 -19.91 1.22
CA THR A 26 8.73 -20.34 0.53
C THR A 26 9.87 -19.37 0.83
N ALA A 27 11.11 -19.83 0.66
CA ALA A 27 12.29 -18.97 0.82
C ALA A 27 12.22 -17.72 -0.07
N GLU A 28 11.55 -17.81 -1.23
CA GLU A 28 11.35 -16.70 -2.16
C GLU A 28 10.39 -15.64 -1.59
N VAL A 29 9.31 -16.05 -0.93
CA VAL A 29 8.39 -15.12 -0.23
C VAL A 29 9.10 -14.44 0.94
N MET A 30 9.90 -15.18 1.71
CA MET A 30 10.72 -14.60 2.78
C MET A 30 11.71 -13.56 2.25
N LYS A 31 12.37 -13.85 1.12
CA LYS A 31 13.29 -12.91 0.47
C LYS A 31 12.56 -11.66 0.01
N MET A 32 11.41 -11.80 -0.66
CA MET A 32 10.59 -10.67 -1.10
C MET A 32 10.16 -9.78 0.07
N MET A 33 9.74 -10.38 1.19
CA MET A 33 9.38 -9.60 2.39
C MET A 33 10.57 -8.84 2.97
N THR A 34 11.75 -9.46 2.99
CA THR A 34 12.98 -8.83 3.50
C THR A 34 13.41 -7.67 2.61
N ASP A 35 13.38 -7.87 1.28
CA ASP A 35 13.73 -6.85 0.30
C ASP A 35 12.75 -5.67 0.39
N ALA A 36 11.45 -5.93 0.54
CA ALA A 36 10.44 -4.88 0.75
C ALA A 36 10.63 -4.12 2.06
N GLN A 37 10.94 -4.82 3.16
CA GLN A 37 11.16 -4.19 4.47
C GLN A 37 12.41 -3.31 4.44
N ASN A 38 13.48 -3.75 3.77
CA ASN A 38 14.69 -2.97 3.56
C ASN A 38 14.47 -1.75 2.67
N CYS A 39 13.61 -1.86 1.65
CA CYS A 39 13.19 -0.74 0.82
C CYS A 39 12.48 0.32 1.68
N MET A 40 11.45 -0.08 2.44
CA MET A 40 10.67 0.85 3.28
C MET A 40 11.49 1.54 4.37
N MET A 41 12.51 0.89 4.92
CA MET A 41 13.42 1.51 5.90
C MET A 41 14.30 2.61 5.31
N GLN A 42 14.53 2.60 3.99
CA GLN A 42 15.38 3.57 3.31
C GLN A 42 14.61 4.78 2.76
N LEU A 43 13.27 4.75 2.80
CA LEU A 43 12.43 5.85 2.33
C LEU A 43 12.34 6.95 3.38
N ASP A 44 12.56 8.20 2.96
CA ASP A 44 12.25 9.37 3.78
C ASP A 44 10.74 9.65 3.70
N LEU A 45 10.01 9.17 4.71
CA LEU A 45 8.56 9.36 4.79
C LEU A 45 8.14 10.83 4.89
N GLN A 46 9.02 11.70 5.41
CA GLN A 46 8.73 13.13 5.47
C GLN A 46 8.85 13.77 4.08
N GLU A 47 9.88 13.40 3.32
CA GLU A 47 10.02 13.84 1.92
C GLU A 47 8.83 13.35 1.07
N LEU A 48 8.40 12.10 1.24
CA LEU A 48 7.22 11.55 0.55
C LEU A 48 5.94 12.30 0.89
N SER A 49 5.69 12.58 2.17
CA SER A 49 4.50 13.33 2.59
C SER A 49 4.50 14.74 2.03
N ALA A 50 5.66 15.42 2.02
CA ALA A 50 5.78 16.76 1.45
C ALA A 50 5.56 16.74 -0.07
N MET A 51 6.03 15.68 -0.75
CA MET A 51 5.81 15.48 -2.18
C MET A 51 4.34 15.23 -2.52
N GLU A 52 3.61 14.49 -1.67
CA GLU A 52 2.16 14.26 -1.81
C GLU A 52 1.37 15.56 -1.64
N GLU A 53 1.70 16.39 -0.66
CA GLU A 53 1.06 17.70 -0.50
C GLU A 53 1.33 18.62 -1.69
N LYS A 54 2.58 18.62 -2.17
CA LYS A 54 2.97 19.42 -3.34
C LYS A 54 2.26 18.96 -4.61
N SER A 55 2.11 17.65 -4.82
CA SER A 55 1.43 17.12 -6.01
C SER A 55 -0.04 17.52 -6.06
N LYS A 56 -0.74 17.51 -4.92
CA LYS A 56 -2.13 17.99 -4.82
C LYS A 56 -2.28 19.46 -5.17
N MET A 57 -1.35 20.31 -4.70
CA MET A 57 -1.36 21.73 -5.04
C MET A 57 -1.14 21.95 -6.54
N LEU A 58 -0.16 21.25 -7.12
CA LEU A 58 0.16 21.33 -8.54
C LEU A 58 -0.94 20.78 -9.43
N GLU A 59 -1.65 19.74 -9.02
CA GLU A 59 -2.82 19.24 -9.73
C GLU A 59 -3.88 20.35 -9.88
N SER A 60 -4.20 21.04 -8.78
CA SER A 60 -5.14 22.17 -8.82
C SER A 60 -4.65 23.31 -9.72
N GLU A 61 -3.36 23.62 -9.69
CA GLU A 61 -2.76 24.66 -10.54
C GLU A 61 -2.83 24.29 -12.03
N ILE A 62 -2.41 23.07 -12.38
CA ILE A 62 -2.46 22.54 -13.73
C ILE A 62 -3.89 22.53 -14.26
N LEU A 63 -4.86 22.06 -13.47
CA LEU A 63 -6.28 22.09 -13.85
C LEU A 63 -6.78 23.52 -14.09
N SER A 64 -6.37 24.47 -13.25
CA SER A 64 -6.73 25.88 -13.42
C SER A 64 -6.13 26.48 -14.69
N LEU A 65 -4.87 26.18 -15.00
CA LEU A 65 -4.19 26.62 -16.21
C LEU A 65 -4.85 26.02 -17.46
N CYS A 66 -5.16 24.72 -17.44
CA CYS A 66 -5.90 24.06 -18.52
C CYS A 66 -7.29 24.68 -18.73
N ALA A 67 -8.04 24.93 -17.65
CA ALA A 67 -9.36 25.57 -17.72
C ALA A 67 -9.31 27.00 -18.28
N SER A 68 -8.18 27.68 -18.11
CA SER A 68 -7.93 29.05 -18.61
C SER A 68 -7.37 29.08 -20.04
N GLY A 69 -7.13 27.92 -20.66
CA GLY A 69 -6.52 27.81 -22.00
C GLY A 69 -4.99 27.94 -22.02
N ASN A 70 -4.34 28.00 -20.85
CA ASN A 70 -2.88 28.14 -20.71
C ASN A 70 -2.17 26.76 -20.72
N GLU A 71 -2.42 25.95 -21.74
CA GLU A 71 -1.90 24.58 -21.83
C GLU A 71 -0.37 24.49 -21.80
N ALA A 72 0.32 25.44 -22.44
CA ALA A 72 1.78 25.47 -22.47
C ALA A 72 2.39 25.68 -21.08
N GLU A 73 1.76 26.54 -20.28
CA GLU A 73 2.18 26.82 -18.90
C GLU A 73 1.85 25.63 -18.00
N ALA A 74 0.66 25.03 -18.15
CA ALA A 74 0.28 23.79 -17.46
C ALA A 74 1.30 22.67 -17.69
N LYS A 75 1.72 22.49 -18.96
CA LYS A 75 2.74 21.51 -19.33
C LYS A 75 4.10 21.85 -18.73
N ALA A 76 4.50 23.12 -18.72
CA ALA A 76 5.77 23.55 -18.13
C ALA A 76 5.82 23.26 -16.62
N VAL A 77 4.73 23.56 -15.91
CA VAL A 77 4.57 23.28 -14.48
C VAL A 77 4.66 21.77 -14.21
N ALA A 78 3.96 20.95 -14.99
CA ALA A 78 4.00 19.49 -14.86
C ALA A 78 5.40 18.92 -15.12
N LEU A 79 6.09 19.38 -16.17
CA LEU A 79 7.45 18.93 -16.50
C LEU A 79 8.46 19.31 -15.42
N LYS A 80 8.35 20.53 -14.88
CA LYS A 80 9.23 20.97 -13.80
C LYS A 80 9.05 20.09 -12.55
N PHE A 81 7.81 19.79 -12.18
CA PHE A 81 7.56 18.89 -11.06
C PHE A 81 8.06 17.47 -11.32
N SER A 82 7.87 16.96 -12.54
CA SER A 82 8.42 15.65 -12.92
C SER A 82 9.94 15.61 -12.77
N ASP A 83 10.65 16.67 -13.14
CA ASP A 83 12.10 16.75 -12.98
C ASP A 83 12.50 16.77 -11.50
N GLU A 84 11.79 17.53 -10.66
CA GLU A 84 12.03 17.54 -9.22
C GLU A 84 11.81 16.16 -8.57
N VAL A 85 10.77 15.43 -8.99
CA VAL A 85 10.47 14.06 -8.52
C VAL A 85 11.60 13.10 -8.92
N MET A 86 12.04 13.13 -10.17
CA MET A 86 13.14 12.28 -10.67
C MET A 86 14.48 12.56 -9.97
N ASN A 87 14.71 13.81 -9.58
CA ASN A 87 15.93 14.22 -8.86
C ASN A 87 15.82 14.05 -7.34
N SER A 88 14.67 13.65 -6.80
CA SER A 88 14.50 13.42 -5.37
C SER A 88 15.24 12.15 -4.93
N LYS A 89 15.85 12.19 -3.75
CA LYS A 89 16.59 11.04 -3.22
C LYS A 89 15.64 9.90 -2.88
N THR A 90 14.46 10.22 -2.36
CA THR A 90 13.48 9.21 -2.00
C THR A 90 12.98 8.43 -3.23
N MET A 91 12.76 9.08 -4.37
CA MET A 91 12.35 8.35 -5.58
C MET A 91 13.49 7.56 -6.23
N GLN A 92 14.74 7.95 -6.03
CA GLN A 92 15.91 7.16 -6.48
C GLN A 92 16.14 5.91 -5.63
N GLY A 93 15.59 5.88 -4.41
CA GLY A 93 15.63 4.73 -3.51
C GLY A 93 14.47 3.74 -3.69
N MET A 94 13.50 4.06 -4.55
CA MET A 94 12.37 3.19 -4.94
C MET A 94 12.69 2.39 -6.19
#